data_AF-A0A480B1I4-F1
#
_entry.id   AF-A0A480B1I4-F1
#
_cell.length_a   1.000
_cell.length_b   1.000
_cell.length_c   1.000
_cell.angle_alpha   90.00
_cell.angle_beta   90.00
_cell.angle_gamma   90.00
#
_symmetry.space_group_name_H-M   'P 1'
#
loop_
_entity.id
_entity.type
_entity.pdbx_description
1 polymer ?
#
loop_
_entity_poly.entity_id
_entity_poly.type
_entity_poly.pdbx_seq_one_letter_code
_entity_poly.pdbx_strand_id
1 'polypeptide(L)'
;MIIASGIELINPNLFIICAFLITSCVSMLLGTSFGTVGTIGIVLITIAKAGNLPIDIVAGAIMAGAYLGDRNSPLSSSASLVAALTHTKVNSNIPIMLKDSLPALIISCILYLLLSLWFPLDYTNSYLPDTIHFVFNIHWTLWIPVLIIIGLLPTKLSIRWPIGISALAATILAVIHQNYTVMDMLQFTVLGFHLPDYNPLSDIIHGGGLQTMWIPTLSIFMACSISGMLEGVGFWNDIRSLLQHVSGRAKLFVSNVLIAFITGALGCSQAIAVIMTHSIMRTTYAKERIHDEDVMLDFENSGILIAALQPWNIAALVPVIMMDVSPAGYVPFAFFLYLVPLIYWYRLRRKEQQIH
;
A
#
# COMPACT_ATOMS: atom_id res chain seq x y z
N MET A 1 15.73 17.49 1.07
CA MET A 1 15.03 18.25 0.02
C MET A 1 13.52 18.03 0.07
N ILE A 2 13.00 16.84 -0.25
CA ILE A 2 11.53 16.61 -0.30
C ILE A 2 10.84 16.95 1.02
N ILE A 3 11.40 16.53 2.16
CA ILE A 3 10.88 16.86 3.50
C ILE A 3 10.90 18.38 3.71
N ALA A 4 12.04 19.04 3.46
CA ALA A 4 12.19 20.50 3.62
C ALA A 4 11.16 21.27 2.77
N SER A 5 11.04 20.96 1.47
CA SER A 5 10.06 21.59 0.60
C SER A 5 8.62 21.22 0.94
N GLY A 6 8.37 20.01 1.45
CA GLY A 6 7.05 19.53 1.83
C GLY A 6 6.48 20.28 3.05
N ILE A 7 7.34 20.62 4.02
CA ILE A 7 6.96 21.42 5.19
C ILE A 7 6.48 22.82 4.77
N GLU A 8 7.09 23.44 3.76
CA GLU A 8 6.71 24.77 3.27
C GLU A 8 5.48 24.75 2.34
N LEU A 9 5.32 23.69 1.54
CA LEU A 9 4.30 23.64 0.48
C LEU A 9 2.92 23.16 0.99
N ILE A 10 2.89 22.30 2.02
CA ILE A 10 1.66 21.65 2.46
C ILE A 10 0.98 22.48 3.55
N ASN A 11 -0.29 22.84 3.34
CA ASN A 11 -1.09 23.49 4.36
C ASN A 11 -1.24 22.56 5.58
N PRO A 12 -0.83 23.01 6.79
CA PRO A 12 -0.91 22.22 8.02
C PRO A 12 -2.27 21.58 8.31
N ASN A 13 -3.35 22.29 7.97
CA ASN A 13 -4.72 21.84 8.24
C ASN A 13 -5.22 20.79 7.24
N LEU A 14 -4.51 20.57 6.12
CA LEU A 14 -4.90 19.66 5.05
C LEU A 14 -3.95 18.47 4.90
N PHE A 15 -3.00 18.30 5.81
CA PHE A 15 -1.94 17.32 5.69
C PHE A 15 -2.42 15.87 5.52
N ILE A 16 -3.37 15.40 6.34
CA ILE A 16 -3.77 13.98 6.34
C ILE A 16 -4.49 13.63 5.04
N ILE A 17 -5.36 14.51 4.54
CA ILE A 17 -6.00 14.33 3.23
C ILE A 17 -4.98 14.45 2.10
N CYS A 18 -4.03 15.38 2.17
CA CYS A 18 -2.94 15.47 1.21
C CYS A 18 -2.10 14.18 1.20
N ALA A 19 -1.79 13.59 2.35
CA ALA A 19 -1.05 12.33 2.44
C ALA A 19 -1.79 11.20 1.71
N PHE A 20 -3.10 11.05 1.92
CA PHE A 20 -3.95 10.09 1.21
C PHE A 20 -3.98 10.34 -0.31
N LEU A 21 -4.18 11.58 -0.75
CA LEU A 21 -4.28 11.91 -2.18
C LEU A 21 -2.95 11.83 -2.92
N ILE A 22 -1.86 12.28 -2.29
CA ILE A 22 -0.51 12.20 -2.87
C ILE A 22 -0.11 10.73 -3.03
N THR A 23 -0.30 9.91 -2.00
CA THR A 23 0.01 8.47 -2.07
C THR A 23 -0.86 7.74 -3.08
N SER A 24 -2.15 8.11 -3.19
CA SER A 24 -3.05 7.64 -4.24
C SER A 24 -2.54 7.94 -5.65
N CYS A 25 -2.16 9.20 -5.90
CA CYS A 25 -1.68 9.62 -7.20
C CYS A 25 -0.35 8.95 -7.56
N VAL A 26 0.61 8.98 -6.63
CA VAL A 26 1.93 8.38 -6.82
C VAL A 26 1.82 6.87 -7.01
N SER A 27 0.94 6.19 -6.27
CA SER A 27 0.72 4.76 -6.45
C SER A 27 0.02 4.40 -7.76
N MET A 28 -0.91 5.24 -8.23
CA MET A 28 -1.53 5.05 -9.54
C MET A 28 -0.50 5.17 -10.68
N LEU A 29 0.50 6.04 -10.53
CA LEU A 29 1.62 6.17 -11.47
C LEU A 29 2.64 5.03 -11.34
N LEU A 30 2.94 4.59 -10.12
CA LEU A 30 3.92 3.54 -9.86
C LEU A 30 3.38 2.15 -10.16
N GLY A 31 2.08 1.91 -9.94
CA GLY A 31 1.47 0.57 -9.99
C GLY A 31 1.97 -0.35 -8.88
N THR A 32 2.32 0.22 -7.72
CA THR A 32 2.75 -0.57 -6.56
C THR A 32 2.48 0.15 -5.25
N SER A 33 1.91 -0.56 -4.28
CA SER A 33 1.75 -0.05 -2.91
C SER A 33 3.11 0.07 -2.20
N PHE A 34 3.96 -0.96 -2.27
CA PHE A 34 5.27 -0.98 -1.61
C PHE A 34 6.21 0.11 -2.11
N GLY A 35 6.31 0.29 -3.43
CA GLY A 35 7.13 1.35 -4.01
C GLY A 35 6.64 2.76 -3.63
N THR A 36 5.32 2.93 -3.48
CA THR A 36 4.72 4.20 -3.05
C THR A 36 5.06 4.50 -1.60
N VAL A 37 4.84 3.53 -0.72
CA VAL A 37 5.12 3.70 0.70
C VAL A 37 6.62 3.94 0.91
N GLY A 38 7.48 3.13 0.27
CA GLY A 38 8.93 3.27 0.36
C GLY A 38 9.52 4.55 -0.25
N THR A 39 8.74 5.33 -0.99
CA THR A 39 9.20 6.61 -1.57
C THR A 39 8.52 7.79 -0.88
N ILE A 40 7.28 8.09 -1.24
CA ILE A 40 6.55 9.25 -0.71
C ILE A 40 5.92 8.95 0.65
N GLY A 41 5.60 7.69 0.96
CA GLY A 41 5.05 7.31 2.27
C GLY A 41 6.03 7.57 3.41
N ILE A 42 7.31 7.17 3.26
CA ILE A 42 8.37 7.46 4.24
C ILE A 42 8.51 8.97 4.43
N VAL A 43 8.52 9.75 3.34
CA VAL A 43 8.59 11.22 3.44
C VAL A 43 7.41 11.79 4.24
N LEU A 44 6.18 11.35 3.93
CA LEU A 44 4.97 11.85 4.59
C LEU A 44 4.92 11.43 6.07
N ILE A 45 5.28 10.19 6.42
CA ILE A 45 5.28 9.78 7.82
C ILE A 45 6.38 10.50 8.62
N THR A 46 7.53 10.78 8.00
CA THR A 46 8.59 11.60 8.61
C THR A 46 8.12 13.04 8.85
N ILE A 47 7.41 13.66 7.90
CA ILE A 47 6.81 14.99 8.10
C ILE A 47 5.76 14.95 9.23
N ALA A 48 4.97 13.87 9.32
CA ALA A 48 4.00 13.70 10.40
C ALA A 48 4.65 13.56 11.78
N LYS A 49 5.73 12.75 11.88
CA LYS A 49 6.56 12.62 13.10
C LYS A 49 7.10 13.98 13.52
N ALA A 50 7.64 14.74 12.57
CA ALA A 50 8.16 16.10 12.79
C ALA A 50 7.10 17.13 13.24
N GLY A 51 5.86 16.98 12.77
CA GLY A 51 4.72 17.84 13.13
C GLY A 51 3.87 17.31 14.29
N ASN A 52 4.37 16.34 15.06
CA ASN A 52 3.70 15.71 16.21
C ASN A 52 2.28 15.18 15.93
N LEU A 53 2.03 14.67 14.72
CA LEU A 53 0.75 14.04 14.40
C LEU A 53 0.65 12.63 14.99
N PRO A 54 -0.58 12.15 15.28
CA PRO A 54 -0.81 10.74 15.55
C PRO A 54 -0.40 9.88 14.34
N ILE A 55 0.76 9.22 14.44
CA ILE A 55 1.39 8.50 13.32
C ILE A 55 0.51 7.39 12.75
N ASP A 56 -0.32 6.76 13.58
CA ASP A 56 -1.23 5.69 13.17
C ASP A 56 -2.31 6.19 12.21
N ILE A 57 -2.80 7.42 12.40
CA ILE A 57 -3.80 8.03 11.51
C ILE A 57 -3.17 8.30 10.14
N VAL A 58 -1.97 8.88 10.14
CA VAL A 58 -1.25 9.20 8.90
C VAL A 58 -0.84 7.93 8.17
N ALA A 59 -0.37 6.91 8.89
CA ALA A 59 -0.07 5.60 8.32
C ALA A 59 -1.33 4.97 7.68
N GLY A 60 -2.50 5.10 8.31
CA GLY A 60 -3.77 4.65 7.74
C GLY A 60 -4.11 5.35 6.43
N ALA A 61 -3.92 6.67 6.38
CA ALA A 61 -4.10 7.49 5.18
C ALA A 61 -3.13 7.11 4.06
N ILE A 62 -1.85 6.91 4.38
CA ILE A 62 -0.82 6.49 3.42
C ILE A 62 -1.12 5.10 2.87
N MET A 63 -1.46 4.13 3.74
CA MET A 63 -1.83 2.77 3.35
C MET A 63 -3.05 2.76 2.44
N ALA A 64 -4.11 3.48 2.83
CA ALA A 64 -5.32 3.59 2.03
C ALA A 64 -5.05 4.17 0.64
N GLY A 65 -4.22 5.21 0.54
CA GLY A 65 -3.87 5.83 -0.74
C GLY A 65 -2.98 4.94 -1.60
N ALA A 66 -1.97 4.31 -1.00
CA ALA A 66 -1.09 3.37 -1.69
C ALA A 66 -1.88 2.19 -2.31
N TYR A 67 -2.86 1.65 -1.60
CA TYR A 67 -3.68 0.56 -2.13
C TYR A 67 -4.76 1.03 -3.11
N LEU A 68 -5.27 2.25 -2.96
CA LEU A 68 -6.14 2.86 -3.95
C LEU A 68 -5.45 3.01 -5.29
N GLY A 69 -4.23 3.56 -5.29
CA GLY A 69 -3.48 3.76 -6.53
C GLY A 69 -3.02 2.44 -7.15
N ASP A 70 -2.50 1.50 -6.35
CA ASP A 70 -2.10 0.17 -6.84
C ASP A 70 -3.28 -0.54 -7.55
N ARG A 71 -4.43 -0.61 -6.87
CA ARG A 71 -5.66 -1.21 -7.41
C ARG A 71 -6.06 -0.58 -8.76
N ASN A 72 -5.94 0.74 -8.92
CA ASN A 72 -6.44 1.44 -10.10
C ASN A 72 -5.34 1.77 -11.14
N SER A 73 -4.16 1.15 -11.05
CA SER A 73 -3.03 1.42 -11.96
C SER A 73 -2.93 0.39 -13.11
N PRO A 74 -2.69 0.83 -14.36
CA PRO A 74 -2.41 -0.09 -15.48
C PRO A 74 -1.07 -0.81 -15.36
N LEU A 75 -0.15 -0.31 -14.52
CA LEU A 75 1.15 -0.92 -14.27
C LEU A 75 1.13 -1.88 -13.09
N SER A 76 -0.02 -2.04 -12.43
CA SER A 76 -0.11 -2.87 -11.23
C SER A 76 0.05 -4.35 -11.54
N SER A 77 0.98 -4.97 -10.82
CA SER A 77 1.17 -6.41 -10.81
C SER A 77 -0.02 -7.15 -10.19
N SER A 78 -0.70 -6.53 -9.22
CA SER A 78 -1.84 -7.13 -8.53
C SER A 78 -3.08 -7.11 -9.44
N ALA A 79 -3.35 -5.99 -10.12
CA ALA A 79 -4.39 -5.90 -11.14
C ALA A 79 -4.13 -6.85 -12.33
N SER A 80 -2.86 -6.99 -12.74
CA SER A 80 -2.45 -7.93 -13.79
C SER A 80 -2.71 -9.39 -13.40
N LEU A 81 -2.45 -9.75 -12.13
CA LEU A 81 -2.72 -11.09 -11.61
C LEU A 81 -4.22 -11.38 -11.60
N VAL A 82 -5.05 -10.47 -11.08
CA VAL A 82 -6.51 -10.66 -11.06
C VAL A 82 -7.07 -10.75 -12.47
N ALA A 83 -6.60 -9.91 -13.39
CA ALA A 83 -7.02 -9.95 -14.79
C ALA A 83 -6.69 -11.31 -15.45
N ALA A 84 -5.50 -11.86 -15.16
CA ALA A 84 -5.11 -13.17 -15.66
C ALA A 84 -5.98 -14.30 -15.11
N LEU A 85 -6.34 -14.25 -13.82
CA LEU A 85 -7.18 -15.27 -13.17
C LEU A 85 -8.64 -15.20 -13.63
N THR A 86 -9.14 -14.02 -13.95
CA THR A 86 -10.54 -13.80 -14.37
C THR A 86 -10.72 -13.70 -15.88
N HIS A 87 -9.66 -13.94 -16.67
CA HIS A 87 -9.70 -13.82 -18.13
C HIS A 87 -10.15 -12.44 -18.65
N THR A 88 -9.93 -11.39 -17.87
CA THR A 88 -10.25 -9.99 -18.21
C THR A 88 -8.98 -9.23 -18.62
N LYS A 89 -9.11 -7.96 -19.05
CA LYS A 89 -7.97 -7.10 -19.40
C LYS A 89 -7.83 -5.96 -18.41
N VAL A 90 -6.62 -5.70 -17.92
CA VAL A 90 -6.34 -4.61 -16.95
C VAL A 90 -6.94 -3.28 -17.42
N ASN A 91 -6.70 -2.90 -18.68
CA ASN A 91 -7.18 -1.63 -19.23
C ASN A 91 -8.71 -1.51 -19.28
N SER A 92 -9.46 -2.62 -19.44
CA SER A 92 -10.93 -2.59 -19.37
C SER A 92 -11.44 -2.59 -17.93
N ASN A 93 -10.68 -3.15 -16.99
CA ASN A 93 -11.07 -3.27 -15.60
C ASN A 93 -10.94 -1.95 -14.82
N ILE A 94 -9.89 -1.17 -15.07
CA ILE A 94 -9.62 0.11 -14.38
C ILE A 94 -10.85 1.04 -14.30
N PRO A 95 -11.55 1.38 -15.42
CA PRO A 95 -12.70 2.27 -15.32
C PRO A 95 -13.84 1.68 -14.49
N ILE A 96 -14.01 0.36 -14.51
CA ILE A 96 -15.01 -0.36 -13.71
C ILE A 96 -14.63 -0.28 -12.22
N MET A 97 -13.37 -0.55 -11.90
CA MET A 97 -12.81 -0.53 -10.55
C MET A 97 -12.84 0.87 -9.93
N LEU A 98 -12.53 1.90 -10.70
CA LEU A 98 -12.62 3.31 -10.28
C LEU A 98 -14.07 3.71 -10.00
N LYS A 99 -14.98 3.41 -10.94
CA LYS A 99 -16.41 3.70 -10.76
C LYS A 99 -16.97 2.99 -9.54
N ASP A 100 -16.54 1.76 -9.30
CA ASP A 100 -17.00 0.97 -8.16
C ASP A 100 -16.56 1.55 -6.81
N SER A 101 -15.29 1.97 -6.73
CA SER A 101 -14.66 2.50 -5.51
C SER A 101 -14.93 3.99 -5.26
N LEU A 102 -15.50 4.71 -6.23
CA LEU A 102 -15.76 6.15 -6.13
C LEU A 102 -16.53 6.57 -4.86
N PRO A 103 -17.60 5.88 -4.42
CA PRO A 103 -18.28 6.24 -3.18
C PRO A 103 -17.38 6.09 -1.94
N ALA A 104 -16.57 5.03 -1.89
CA ALA A 104 -15.63 4.79 -0.80
C ALA A 104 -14.50 5.83 -0.78
N LEU A 105 -14.01 6.23 -1.96
CA LEU A 105 -13.04 7.31 -2.13
C LEU A 105 -13.59 8.63 -1.57
N ILE A 106 -14.81 9.03 -1.95
CA ILE A 106 -15.43 10.27 -1.46
C ILE A 106 -15.56 10.26 0.06
N ILE A 107 -16.06 9.17 0.64
CA ILE A 107 -16.22 9.05 2.09
C ILE A 107 -14.85 9.09 2.78
N SER A 108 -13.85 8.40 2.24
CA SER A 108 -12.49 8.42 2.78
C SER A 108 -11.89 9.82 2.75
N CYS A 109 -12.06 10.58 1.65
CA CYS A 109 -11.63 11.98 1.56
C CYS A 109 -12.28 12.84 2.64
N ILE A 110 -13.59 12.69 2.87
CA ILE A 110 -14.30 13.44 3.91
C ILE A 110 -13.75 13.08 5.30
N LEU A 111 -13.56 11.80 5.59
CA LEU A 111 -13.03 11.36 6.89
C LEU A 111 -11.60 11.86 7.13
N TYR A 112 -10.72 11.77 6.13
CA TYR A 112 -9.35 12.30 6.23
C TYR A 112 -9.32 13.82 6.30
N LEU A 113 -10.24 14.54 5.64
CA LEU A 113 -10.37 15.98 5.77
C LEU A 113 -10.75 16.35 7.22
N LEU A 114 -11.74 15.68 7.79
CA LEU A 114 -12.17 15.92 9.18
C LEU A 114 -11.03 15.63 10.16
N LEU A 115 -10.32 14.51 10.00
CA LEU A 115 -9.14 14.20 10.82
C LEU A 115 -8.02 15.23 10.63
N SER A 116 -7.82 15.73 9.42
CA SER A 116 -6.80 16.75 9.12
C SER A 116 -7.11 18.09 9.79
N LEU A 117 -8.38 18.47 9.87
CA LEU A 117 -8.83 19.67 10.57
C LEU A 117 -8.77 19.50 12.09
N TRP A 118 -8.91 18.27 12.59
CA TRP A 118 -8.87 17.97 14.02
C TRP A 118 -7.44 17.79 14.55
N PHE A 119 -6.54 17.28 13.72
CA PHE A 119 -5.12 17.07 13.99
C PHE A 119 -4.25 17.81 12.94
N PRO A 120 -4.21 19.16 12.98
CA PRO A 120 -3.35 19.92 12.09
C PRO A 120 -1.87 19.68 12.40
N LEU A 121 -1.00 19.81 11.40
CA LEU A 121 0.45 19.81 11.62
C LEU A 121 0.84 20.93 12.59
N ASP A 122 1.54 20.56 13.66
CA ASP A 122 2.08 21.52 14.61
C ASP A 122 3.60 21.58 14.54
N TYR A 123 4.08 22.66 13.91
CA TYR A 123 5.51 23.00 13.86
C TYR A 123 5.90 24.09 14.87
N THR A 124 4.96 24.58 15.70
CA THR A 124 5.14 25.80 16.51
C THR A 124 6.28 25.73 17.53
N ASN A 125 6.69 24.53 17.94
CA ASN A 125 7.83 24.28 18.81
C ASN A 125 9.01 23.57 18.12
N SER A 126 8.97 23.45 16.79
CA SER A 126 9.89 22.63 16.03
C SER A 126 10.92 23.53 15.31
N TYR A 127 12.17 23.53 15.76
CA TYR A 127 13.34 24.08 15.04
C TYR A 127 13.69 23.27 13.78
N LEU A 128 12.73 22.52 13.26
CA LEU A 128 12.91 21.38 12.38
C LEU A 128 13.32 21.81 10.96
N PRO A 129 12.71 22.85 10.36
CA PRO A 129 13.21 23.40 9.09
C PRO A 129 14.65 23.88 9.21
N ASP A 130 14.97 24.66 10.24
CA ASP A 130 16.31 25.21 10.47
C ASP A 130 17.35 24.11 10.73
N THR A 131 16.98 23.09 11.51
CA THR A 131 17.85 21.94 11.82
C THR A 131 18.13 21.12 10.56
N ILE A 132 17.15 20.94 9.66
CA ILE A 132 17.38 20.26 8.38
C ILE A 132 18.40 21.02 7.53
N HIS A 133 18.29 22.34 7.45
CA HIS A 133 19.25 23.16 6.71
C HIS A 133 20.64 23.22 7.36
N PHE A 134 20.72 23.02 8.68
CA PHE A 134 21.99 22.94 9.41
C PHE A 134 22.69 21.59 9.22
N VAL A 135 21.93 20.48 9.27
CA VAL A 135 22.46 19.11 9.18
C VAL A 135 22.73 18.67 7.75
N PHE A 136 21.93 19.14 6.78
CA PHE A 136 22.03 18.71 5.39
C PHE A 136 22.30 19.87 4.44
N ASN A 137 23.16 19.64 3.45
CA ASN A 137 23.36 20.58 2.35
C ASN A 137 22.20 20.43 1.33
N ILE A 138 21.23 21.33 1.40
CA ILE A 138 20.05 21.29 0.53
C ILE A 138 20.35 22.00 -0.79
N HIS A 139 20.61 21.23 -1.85
CA HIS A 139 20.85 21.73 -3.21
C HIS A 139 19.78 21.24 -4.19
N TRP A 140 19.43 22.04 -5.21
CA TRP A 140 18.34 21.74 -6.14
C TRP A 140 18.53 20.43 -6.92
N THR A 141 19.78 19.99 -7.11
CA THR A 141 20.13 18.69 -7.73
C THR A 141 19.56 17.50 -6.98
N LEU A 142 19.23 17.64 -5.69
CA LEU A 142 18.61 16.58 -4.88
C LEU A 142 17.19 16.19 -5.35
N TRP A 143 16.61 16.91 -6.32
CA TRP A 143 15.38 16.50 -7.01
C TRP A 143 15.60 15.40 -8.06
N ILE A 144 16.82 15.22 -8.57
CA ILE A 144 17.13 14.28 -9.65
C ILE A 144 16.61 12.86 -9.37
N PRO A 145 16.79 12.24 -8.18
CA PRO A 145 16.29 10.90 -7.92
C PRO A 145 14.76 10.79 -8.11
N VAL A 146 14.00 11.79 -7.68
CA VAL A 146 12.54 11.82 -7.83
C VAL A 146 12.15 12.00 -9.30
N LEU A 147 12.85 12.90 -10.00
CA LEU A 147 12.62 13.14 -11.43
C LEU A 147 12.92 11.89 -12.27
N ILE A 148 13.94 11.11 -11.90
CA ILE A 148 14.25 9.82 -12.53
C ILE A 148 13.08 8.84 -12.36
N ILE A 149 12.52 8.74 -11.15
CA ILE A 149 11.35 7.90 -10.91
C ILE A 149 10.23 8.38 -11.83
N ILE A 150 9.74 9.61 -11.64
CA ILE A 150 8.60 10.17 -12.39
C ILE A 150 8.79 10.07 -13.91
N GLY A 151 10.00 10.34 -14.41
CA GLY A 151 10.33 10.28 -15.84
C GLY A 151 10.39 8.86 -16.41
N LEU A 152 10.79 7.86 -15.61
CA LEU A 152 10.85 6.46 -16.04
C LEU A 152 9.56 5.68 -15.80
N LEU A 153 8.66 6.12 -14.91
CA LEU A 153 7.35 5.46 -14.71
C LEU A 153 6.48 5.30 -15.97
N PRO A 154 6.37 6.27 -16.89
CA PRO A 154 5.58 6.06 -18.10
C PRO A 154 6.24 5.08 -19.09
N THR A 155 7.50 4.71 -18.87
CA THR A 155 8.15 3.66 -19.66
C THR A 155 7.65 2.30 -19.15
N LYS A 156 7.30 1.37 -20.04
CA LYS A 156 6.83 0.01 -19.69
C LYS A 156 7.91 -0.88 -19.03
N LEU A 157 8.92 -0.28 -18.42
CA LEU A 157 9.98 -0.94 -17.69
C LEU A 157 9.44 -1.48 -16.37
N SER A 158 9.94 -2.64 -15.96
CA SER A 158 9.68 -3.16 -14.62
C SER A 158 10.17 -2.18 -13.54
N ILE A 159 9.37 -1.94 -12.49
CA ILE A 159 9.61 -0.98 -11.40
C ILE A 159 11.02 -1.02 -10.78
N ARG A 160 11.68 -2.19 -10.80
CA ARG A 160 13.06 -2.38 -10.34
C ARG A 160 14.08 -1.44 -11.01
N TRP A 161 13.86 -1.06 -12.27
CA TRP A 161 14.77 -0.18 -12.99
C TRP A 161 14.63 1.30 -12.58
N PRO A 162 13.42 1.92 -12.61
CA PRO A 162 13.23 3.26 -12.08
C PRO A 162 13.77 3.43 -10.65
N ILE A 163 13.47 2.49 -9.75
CA ILE A 163 13.94 2.55 -8.36
C ILE A 163 15.46 2.40 -8.28
N GLY A 164 16.05 1.43 -9.00
CA GLY A 164 17.49 1.19 -8.97
C GLY A 164 18.33 2.36 -9.50
N ILE A 165 17.92 2.97 -10.62
CA ILE A 165 18.61 4.13 -11.19
C ILE A 165 18.45 5.36 -10.28
N SER A 166 17.25 5.55 -9.71
CA SER A 166 17.00 6.61 -8.74
C SER A 166 17.87 6.48 -7.49
N ALA A 167 17.99 5.27 -6.94
CA ALA A 167 18.85 4.98 -5.81
C ALA A 167 20.33 5.26 -6.13
N LEU A 168 20.81 4.85 -7.31
CA LEU A 168 22.18 5.12 -7.75
C LEU A 168 22.45 6.62 -7.89
N ALA A 169 21.50 7.39 -8.44
CA ALA A 169 21.61 8.85 -8.50
C ALA A 169 21.63 9.47 -7.10
N ALA A 170 20.80 8.98 -6.17
CA ALA A 170 20.81 9.44 -4.77
C ALA A 170 22.16 9.17 -4.09
N THR A 171 22.76 8.00 -4.31
CA THR A 171 24.09 7.65 -3.81
C THR A 171 25.16 8.61 -4.32
N ILE A 172 25.16 8.92 -5.62
CA ILE A 172 26.13 9.86 -6.22
C ILE A 172 25.98 11.25 -5.59
N LEU A 173 24.74 11.73 -5.44
CA LEU A 173 24.46 13.04 -4.85
C LEU A 173 24.79 13.10 -3.36
N ALA A 174 24.62 12.01 -2.62
CA ALA A 174 25.02 11.92 -1.22
C ALA A 174 26.55 12.07 -1.06
N VAL A 175 27.33 11.44 -1.93
CA VAL A 175 28.80 11.58 -1.93
C VAL A 175 29.22 13.01 -2.29
N ILE A 176 28.60 13.62 -3.30
CA ILE A 176 28.98 14.96 -3.79
C ILE A 176 28.55 16.08 -2.84
N HIS A 177 27.30 16.06 -2.36
CA HIS A 177 26.72 17.19 -1.64
C HIS A 177 26.76 17.02 -0.11
N GLN A 178 26.76 15.79 0.41
CA GLN A 178 26.74 15.53 1.85
C GLN A 178 28.08 15.02 2.40
N ASN A 179 29.12 14.89 1.55
CA ASN A 179 30.47 14.45 1.92
C ASN A 179 30.56 13.04 2.55
N TYR A 180 29.59 12.17 2.28
CA TYR A 180 29.68 10.77 2.68
C TYR A 180 30.62 9.98 1.76
N THR A 181 31.23 8.91 2.29
CA THR A 181 32.06 8.02 1.48
C THR A 181 31.21 6.95 0.78
N VAL A 182 31.79 6.31 -0.25
CA VAL A 182 31.15 5.16 -0.91
C VAL A 182 30.94 4.00 0.06
N MET A 183 31.83 3.83 1.04
CA MET A 183 31.69 2.80 2.06
C MET A 183 30.49 3.09 2.97
N ASP A 184 30.29 4.35 3.38
CA ASP A 184 29.13 4.75 4.18
C ASP A 184 27.83 4.47 3.42
N MET A 185 27.80 4.74 2.12
CA MET A 185 26.63 4.44 1.27
C MET A 185 26.30 2.95 1.22
N LEU A 186 27.31 2.08 1.12
CA LEU A 186 27.12 0.63 1.18
C LEU A 186 26.61 0.20 2.55
N GLN A 187 27.15 0.77 3.63
CA GLN A 187 26.67 0.52 4.98
C GLN A 187 25.21 0.96 5.16
N PHE A 188 24.83 2.15 4.70
CA PHE A 188 23.45 2.64 4.76
C PHE A 188 22.49 1.77 3.94
N THR A 189 22.95 1.20 2.84
CA THR A 189 22.15 0.26 2.04
C THR A 189 21.86 -1.02 2.82
N VAL A 190 22.81 -1.51 3.62
CA VAL A 190 22.67 -2.77 4.36
C VAL A 190 22.01 -2.56 5.73
N LEU A 191 22.60 -1.71 6.57
CA LEU A 191 22.23 -1.50 7.98
C LEU A 191 21.17 -0.41 8.16
N GLY A 192 21.00 0.45 7.16
CA GLY A 192 20.13 1.61 7.25
C GLY A 192 20.88 2.90 7.62
N PHE A 193 20.24 4.03 7.35
CA PHE A 193 20.79 5.36 7.62
C PHE A 193 20.39 5.81 9.03
N HIS A 194 21.36 6.26 9.83
CA HIS A 194 21.11 6.81 11.17
C HIS A 194 21.98 8.05 11.37
N LEU A 195 21.37 9.12 11.89
CA LEU A 195 22.11 10.26 12.41
C LEU A 195 22.58 9.95 13.83
N PRO A 196 23.63 10.62 14.33
CA PRO A 196 24.06 10.46 15.72
C PRO A 196 22.95 10.77 16.72
N ASP A 197 22.85 10.01 17.82
CA ASP A 197 21.75 10.08 18.81
C ASP A 197 21.54 11.47 19.44
N TYR A 198 22.58 12.31 19.48
CA TYR A 198 22.47 13.68 19.99
C TYR A 198 21.78 14.63 19.01
N ASN A 199 21.57 14.22 17.76
CA ASN A 199 20.91 15.03 16.74
C ASN A 199 19.39 14.96 16.92
N PRO A 200 18.68 16.09 17.03
CA PRO A 200 17.21 16.12 17.15
C PRO A 200 16.46 15.46 15.99
N LEU A 201 17.12 15.27 14.83
CA LEU A 201 16.56 14.61 13.66
C LEU A 201 16.80 13.09 13.63
N SER A 202 17.53 12.52 14.59
CA SER A 202 17.88 11.09 14.60
C SER A 202 16.66 10.17 14.63
N ASP A 203 15.68 10.47 15.47
CA ASP A 203 14.41 9.73 15.58
C ASP A 203 13.41 10.02 14.45
N ILE A 204 13.72 11.00 13.59
CA ILE A 204 12.83 11.52 12.55
C ILE A 204 13.29 11.11 11.15
N ILE A 205 14.60 11.20 10.90
CA ILE A 205 15.26 10.94 9.61
C ILE A 205 16.25 9.78 9.80
N HIS A 206 15.68 8.59 9.80
CA HIS A 206 16.39 7.31 9.77
C HIS A 206 15.86 6.43 8.63
N GLY A 207 16.60 5.38 8.29
CA GLY A 207 16.22 4.41 7.28
C GLY A 207 16.59 3.00 7.69
N GLY A 208 15.78 2.00 7.28
CA GLY A 208 15.92 0.62 7.74
C GLY A 208 16.89 -0.28 6.95
N GLY A 209 17.36 0.15 5.77
CA GLY A 209 18.26 -0.65 4.91
C GLY A 209 17.70 -2.04 4.54
N LEU A 210 18.55 -2.90 3.98
CA LEU A 210 18.20 -4.30 3.68
C LEU A 210 18.00 -5.15 4.94
N GLN A 211 18.62 -4.78 6.05
CA GLN A 211 18.50 -5.50 7.31
C GLN A 211 17.04 -5.61 7.73
N THR A 212 16.26 -4.53 7.69
CA THR A 212 14.83 -4.58 8.06
C THR A 212 13.98 -5.54 7.23
N MET A 213 14.46 -5.98 6.06
CA MET A 213 13.73 -6.88 5.16
C MET A 213 13.93 -8.38 5.48
N TRP A 214 14.75 -8.74 6.47
CA TRP A 214 14.97 -10.15 6.83
C TRP A 214 13.70 -10.82 7.36
N ILE A 215 12.92 -10.13 8.20
CA ILE A 215 11.67 -10.64 8.77
C ILE A 215 10.61 -10.85 7.68
N PRO A 216 10.28 -9.85 6.83
CA PRO A 216 9.38 -10.07 5.71
C PRO A 216 9.82 -11.25 4.84
N THR A 217 11.10 -11.33 4.46
CA THR A 217 11.61 -12.40 3.58
C THR A 217 11.37 -13.80 4.14
N LEU A 218 11.71 -14.02 5.42
CA LEU A 218 11.45 -15.31 6.08
C LEU A 218 9.95 -15.59 6.20
N SER A 219 9.13 -14.58 6.48
CA SER A 219 7.67 -14.75 6.54
C SER A 219 7.10 -15.22 5.19
N ILE A 220 7.60 -14.70 4.06
CA ILE A 220 7.19 -15.15 2.71
C ILE A 220 7.55 -16.62 2.52
N PHE A 221 8.80 -16.99 2.85
CA PHE A 221 9.27 -18.36 2.68
C PHE A 221 8.41 -19.34 3.46
N MET A 222 8.17 -19.07 4.74
CA MET A 222 7.34 -19.91 5.60
C MET A 222 5.89 -20.00 5.11
N ALA A 223 5.29 -18.88 4.71
CA ALA A 223 3.91 -18.86 4.25
C ALA A 223 3.70 -19.60 2.92
N CYS A 224 4.65 -19.45 1.98
CA CYS A 224 4.67 -20.24 0.74
C CYS A 224 4.75 -21.75 1.03
N SER A 225 5.62 -22.17 1.96
CA SER A 225 5.74 -23.58 2.35
C SER A 225 4.44 -24.13 2.94
N ILE A 226 3.81 -23.40 3.87
CA ILE A 226 2.54 -23.79 4.49
C ILE A 226 1.42 -23.86 3.44
N SER A 227 1.32 -22.86 2.57
CA SER A 227 0.34 -22.83 1.49
C SER A 227 0.47 -24.06 0.58
N GLY A 228 1.69 -24.40 0.16
CA GLY A 228 1.95 -25.58 -0.69
C GLY A 228 1.61 -26.90 0.02
N MET A 229 1.89 -27.01 1.32
CA MET A 229 1.51 -28.18 2.12
C MET A 229 0.00 -28.34 2.22
N LEU A 230 -0.72 -27.25 2.50
CA LEU A 230 -2.20 -27.26 2.62
C LEU A 230 -2.89 -27.66 1.31
N GLU A 231 -2.33 -27.23 0.18
CA GLU A 231 -2.79 -27.65 -1.14
C GLU A 231 -2.54 -29.14 -1.38
N GLY A 232 -1.35 -29.64 -1.01
CA GLY A 232 -0.99 -31.06 -1.14
C GLY A 232 -1.86 -32.03 -0.32
N VAL A 233 -2.33 -31.62 0.86
CA VAL A 233 -3.23 -32.45 1.70
C VAL A 233 -4.70 -32.34 1.34
N GLY A 234 -5.06 -31.50 0.35
CA GLY A 234 -6.44 -31.37 -0.12
C GLY A 234 -7.37 -30.62 0.83
N PHE A 235 -6.85 -29.80 1.75
CA PHE A 235 -7.62 -29.04 2.75
C PHE A 235 -8.77 -28.21 2.12
N TRP A 236 -8.56 -27.74 0.89
CA TRP A 236 -9.52 -26.91 0.16
C TRP A 236 -10.77 -27.65 -0.32
N ASN A 237 -10.75 -28.98 -0.38
CA ASN A 237 -11.89 -29.78 -0.84
C ASN A 237 -13.08 -29.69 0.13
N ASP A 238 -12.81 -29.72 1.43
CA ASP A 238 -13.85 -29.63 2.46
C ASP A 238 -14.49 -28.24 2.48
N ILE A 239 -13.68 -27.19 2.35
CA ILE A 239 -14.18 -25.80 2.24
C ILE A 239 -15.04 -25.63 0.99
N ARG A 240 -14.65 -26.23 -0.13
CA ARG A 240 -15.44 -26.17 -1.37
C ARG A 240 -16.82 -26.84 -1.21
N SER A 241 -16.94 -27.87 -0.38
CA SER A 241 -18.23 -28.51 -0.09
C SER A 241 -19.20 -27.57 0.64
N LEU A 242 -18.70 -26.78 1.58
CA LEU A 242 -19.50 -25.77 2.31
C LEU A 242 -20.01 -24.67 1.38
N LEU A 243 -19.19 -24.28 0.39
CA LEU A 243 -19.54 -23.26 -0.60
C LEU A 243 -20.66 -23.71 -1.56
N GLN A 244 -20.98 -25.00 -1.67
CA GLN A 244 -22.04 -25.47 -2.57
C GLN A 244 -23.44 -24.99 -2.18
N HIS A 245 -23.63 -24.61 -0.91
CA HIS A 245 -24.90 -24.14 -0.34
C HIS A 245 -25.06 -22.62 -0.41
N VAL A 246 -24.03 -21.89 -0.85
CA VAL A 246 -24.08 -20.44 -1.00
C VAL A 246 -24.76 -20.10 -2.32
N SER A 247 -25.92 -19.45 -2.23
CA SER A 247 -26.65 -18.90 -3.38
C SER A 247 -26.94 -17.42 -3.18
N GLY A 248 -26.90 -16.67 -4.27
CA GLY A 248 -27.05 -15.21 -4.27
C GLY A 248 -25.71 -14.46 -4.29
N ARG A 249 -25.66 -13.40 -5.09
CA ARG A 249 -24.51 -12.53 -5.34
C ARG A 249 -23.93 -11.90 -4.07
N ALA A 250 -24.77 -11.43 -3.14
CA ALA A 250 -24.29 -10.77 -1.91
C ALA A 250 -23.66 -11.79 -0.94
N LYS A 251 -24.27 -12.97 -0.79
CA LYS A 251 -23.71 -14.07 0.03
C LYS A 251 -22.45 -14.65 -0.60
N LEU A 252 -22.40 -14.73 -1.93
CA LEU A 252 -21.23 -15.16 -2.68
C LEU A 252 -20.05 -14.22 -2.45
N PHE A 253 -20.26 -12.90 -2.51
CA PHE A 253 -19.22 -11.92 -2.21
C PHE A 253 -18.74 -11.99 -0.75
N VAL A 254 -19.65 -12.14 0.23
CA VAL A 254 -19.24 -12.34 1.63
C VAL A 254 -18.40 -13.60 1.79
N SER A 255 -18.78 -14.69 1.12
CA SER A 255 -18.01 -15.93 1.14
C SER A 255 -16.62 -15.70 0.54
N ASN A 256 -16.54 -14.98 -0.58
CA ASN A 256 -15.27 -14.61 -1.20
C ASN A 256 -14.38 -13.77 -0.26
N VAL A 257 -14.95 -12.78 0.42
CA VAL A 257 -14.27 -11.96 1.44
C VAL A 257 -13.72 -12.81 2.58
N LEU A 258 -14.51 -13.76 3.09
CA LEU A 258 -14.08 -14.67 4.16
C LEU A 258 -12.97 -15.61 3.70
N ILE A 259 -13.09 -16.21 2.52
CA ILE A 259 -12.04 -17.07 1.95
C ILE A 259 -10.77 -16.27 1.68
N ALA A 260 -10.89 -15.05 1.15
CA ALA A 260 -9.77 -14.13 0.94
C ALA A 260 -9.07 -13.77 2.26
N PHE A 261 -9.82 -13.53 3.33
CA PHE A 261 -9.26 -13.31 4.65
C PHE A 261 -8.51 -14.55 5.16
N ILE A 262 -9.11 -15.75 5.08
CA ILE A 262 -8.48 -17.00 5.55
C ILE A 262 -7.20 -17.31 4.75
N THR A 263 -7.29 -17.28 3.43
CA THR A 263 -6.14 -17.55 2.54
C THR A 263 -5.07 -16.48 2.67
N GLY A 264 -5.44 -15.21 2.87
CA GLY A 264 -4.48 -14.14 3.16
C GLY A 264 -3.80 -14.31 4.50
N ALA A 265 -4.54 -14.75 5.52
CA ALA A 265 -3.98 -14.99 6.85
C ALA A 265 -2.99 -16.17 6.86
N LEU A 266 -3.25 -17.20 6.04
CA LEU A 266 -2.39 -18.39 5.93
C LEU A 266 -1.21 -18.21 4.96
N GLY A 267 -1.48 -17.60 3.80
CA GLY A 267 -0.50 -17.39 2.74
C GLY A 267 0.40 -16.17 2.94
N CYS A 268 0.06 -15.30 3.91
CA CYS A 268 0.75 -14.07 4.31
C CYS A 268 1.19 -13.15 3.16
N SER A 269 0.66 -13.35 1.95
CA SER A 269 1.04 -12.68 0.72
C SER A 269 -0.22 -12.36 -0.07
N GLN A 270 -0.34 -11.12 -0.52
CA GLN A 270 -1.47 -10.65 -1.33
C GLN A 270 -1.67 -11.50 -2.59
N ALA A 271 -0.60 -11.84 -3.30
CA ALA A 271 -0.69 -12.63 -4.53
C ALA A 271 -1.17 -14.07 -4.25
N ILE A 272 -0.64 -14.70 -3.20
CA ILE A 272 -1.01 -16.06 -2.80
C ILE A 272 -2.47 -16.10 -2.33
N ALA A 273 -2.88 -15.12 -1.52
CA ALA A 273 -4.25 -15.00 -1.05
C ALA A 273 -5.25 -15.01 -2.22
N VAL A 274 -4.99 -14.21 -3.26
CA VAL A 274 -5.85 -14.12 -4.44
C VAL A 274 -5.86 -15.42 -5.24
N ILE A 275 -4.69 -16.02 -5.50
CA ILE A 275 -4.58 -17.27 -6.26
C ILE A 275 -5.34 -18.41 -5.57
N MET A 276 -5.16 -18.56 -4.26
CA MET A 276 -5.83 -19.59 -3.47
C MET A 276 -7.34 -19.35 -3.40
N THR A 277 -7.76 -18.11 -3.13
CA THR A 277 -9.18 -17.75 -3.13
C THR A 277 -9.82 -18.07 -4.48
N HIS A 278 -9.13 -17.76 -5.58
CA HIS A 278 -9.59 -18.09 -6.92
C HIS A 278 -9.72 -19.60 -7.12
N SER A 279 -8.70 -20.38 -6.76
CA SER A 279 -8.74 -21.84 -6.87
C SER A 279 -9.94 -22.44 -6.11
N ILE A 280 -10.27 -21.90 -4.94
CA ILE A 280 -11.39 -22.37 -4.11
C ILE A 280 -12.73 -21.94 -4.73
N MET A 281 -12.88 -20.66 -5.05
CA MET A 281 -14.16 -20.04 -5.42
C MET A 281 -14.56 -20.24 -6.88
N ARG A 282 -13.63 -20.55 -7.80
CA ARG A 282 -13.91 -20.65 -9.25
C ARG A 282 -15.08 -21.58 -9.60
N THR A 283 -15.21 -22.70 -8.88
CA THR A 283 -16.30 -23.66 -9.11
C THR A 283 -17.66 -23.10 -8.70
N THR A 284 -17.71 -22.33 -7.62
CA THR A 284 -18.92 -21.67 -7.12
C THR A 284 -19.33 -20.54 -8.08
N TYR A 285 -18.38 -19.73 -8.54
CA TYR A 285 -18.66 -18.68 -9.54
C TYR A 285 -19.18 -19.25 -10.86
N ALA A 286 -18.60 -20.36 -11.34
CA ALA A 286 -19.06 -21.04 -12.56
C ALA A 286 -20.49 -21.60 -12.39
N LYS A 287 -20.80 -22.18 -11.23
CA LYS A 287 -22.15 -22.70 -10.90
C LYS A 287 -23.20 -21.59 -10.91
N GLU A 288 -22.90 -20.46 -10.29
CA GLU A 288 -23.79 -19.29 -10.22
C GLU A 288 -23.78 -18.43 -11.49
N ARG A 289 -22.98 -18.80 -12.51
CA ARG A 289 -22.87 -18.12 -13.82
C ARG A 289 -22.57 -16.62 -13.72
N ILE A 290 -21.66 -16.24 -12.82
CA ILE A 290 -21.24 -14.85 -12.64
C ILE A 290 -20.31 -14.44 -13.78
N HIS A 291 -20.48 -13.22 -14.28
CA HIS A 291 -19.63 -12.67 -15.35
C HIS A 291 -18.20 -12.43 -14.83
N ASP A 292 -17.21 -12.63 -15.70
CA ASP A 292 -15.79 -12.48 -15.38
C ASP A 292 -15.43 -11.10 -14.81
N GLU A 293 -16.08 -10.02 -15.28
CA GLU A 293 -15.89 -8.66 -14.75
C GLU A 293 -16.40 -8.51 -13.30
N ASP A 294 -17.51 -9.19 -12.97
CA ASP A 294 -18.06 -9.20 -11.62
C ASP A 294 -17.18 -10.04 -10.68
N VAL A 295 -16.65 -11.16 -11.17
CA VAL A 295 -15.67 -11.98 -10.45
C VAL A 295 -14.39 -11.17 -10.19
N MET A 296 -13.90 -10.42 -11.19
CA MET A 296 -12.76 -9.52 -11.04
C MET A 296 -12.97 -8.50 -9.93
N LEU A 297 -14.12 -7.83 -9.91
CA LEU A 297 -14.46 -6.89 -8.83
C LEU A 297 -14.48 -7.57 -7.46
N ASP A 298 -14.98 -8.80 -7.37
CA ASP A 298 -14.97 -9.55 -6.11
C ASP A 298 -13.55 -9.76 -5.59
N PHE A 299 -12.61 -10.18 -6.44
CA PHE A 299 -11.21 -10.38 -6.06
C PHE A 299 -10.50 -9.07 -5.69
N GLU A 300 -10.71 -8.02 -6.47
CA GLU A 300 -10.15 -6.69 -6.22
C GLU A 300 -10.69 -6.05 -4.94
N ASN A 301 -11.96 -6.26 -4.63
CA ASN A 301 -12.59 -5.72 -3.41
C ASN A 301 -12.35 -6.60 -2.17
N SER A 302 -11.74 -7.78 -2.33
CA SER A 302 -11.47 -8.70 -1.23
C SER A 302 -9.97 -8.94 -1.05
N GLY A 303 -9.38 -9.96 -1.68
CA GLY A 303 -8.02 -10.42 -1.44
C GLY A 303 -6.95 -9.35 -1.60
N ILE A 304 -7.17 -8.38 -2.49
CA ILE A 304 -6.25 -7.24 -2.67
C ILE A 304 -6.29 -6.30 -1.45
N LEU A 305 -7.47 -5.80 -1.08
CA LEU A 305 -7.62 -4.80 -0.02
C LEU A 305 -7.54 -5.41 1.40
N ILE A 306 -8.11 -6.61 1.59
CA ILE A 306 -8.14 -7.30 2.88
C ILE A 306 -6.74 -7.76 3.29
N ALA A 307 -5.90 -8.18 2.34
CA ALA A 307 -4.51 -8.53 2.64
C ALA A 307 -3.78 -7.35 3.31
N ALA A 308 -4.05 -6.12 2.88
CA ALA A 308 -3.48 -4.90 3.44
C ALA A 308 -4.08 -4.49 4.80
N LEU A 309 -5.09 -5.19 5.31
CA LEU A 309 -5.65 -4.99 6.66
C LEU A 309 -5.12 -6.01 7.68
N GLN A 310 -4.38 -7.02 7.23
CA GLN A 310 -3.84 -8.09 8.08
C GLN A 310 -2.40 -7.73 8.49
N PRO A 311 -2.12 -7.37 9.76
CA PRO A 311 -0.82 -6.84 10.19
C PRO A 311 0.39 -7.73 9.87
N TRP A 312 0.19 -9.06 9.85
CA TRP A 312 1.23 -10.04 9.58
C TRP A 312 1.36 -10.41 8.09
N ASN A 313 0.42 -9.97 7.25
CA ASN A 313 0.52 -10.14 5.81
C ASN A 313 1.56 -9.18 5.25
N ILE A 314 2.40 -9.62 4.33
CA ILE A 314 3.45 -8.82 3.69
C ILE A 314 2.89 -7.52 3.09
N ALA A 315 1.65 -7.57 2.60
CA ALA A 315 0.88 -6.42 2.13
C ALA A 315 0.83 -5.26 3.13
N ALA A 316 0.72 -5.57 4.43
CA ALA A 316 0.72 -4.60 5.51
C ALA A 316 2.11 -4.45 6.16
N LEU A 317 2.75 -5.59 6.45
CA LEU A 317 3.96 -5.68 7.25
C LEU A 317 5.12 -4.88 6.66
N VAL A 318 5.35 -5.00 5.34
CA VAL A 318 6.45 -4.29 4.67
C VAL A 318 6.26 -2.78 4.71
N PRO A 319 5.11 -2.21 4.28
CA PRO A 319 4.82 -0.79 4.46
C PRO A 319 4.98 -0.27 5.88
N VAL A 320 4.51 -1.01 6.89
CA VAL A 320 4.56 -0.58 8.28
C VAL A 320 5.99 -0.58 8.82
N ILE A 321 6.80 -1.59 8.48
CA ILE A 321 8.24 -1.61 8.80
C ILE A 321 8.97 -0.44 8.12
N MET A 322 8.65 -0.14 6.85
CA MET A 322 9.26 0.98 6.12
C MET A 322 8.92 2.33 6.75
N MET A 323 7.69 2.52 7.20
CA MET A 323 7.25 3.75 7.85
C MET A 323 7.66 3.85 9.33
N ASP A 324 8.16 2.74 9.90
CA ASP A 324 8.50 2.64 11.32
C ASP A 324 7.33 3.07 12.22
N VAL A 325 6.21 2.35 12.06
CA VAL A 325 4.95 2.57 12.81
C VAL A 325 4.42 1.27 13.41
N SER A 326 3.36 1.35 14.22
CA SER A 326 2.75 0.18 14.85
C SER A 326 2.19 -0.81 13.81
N PRO A 327 2.48 -2.13 13.92
CA PRO A 327 1.99 -3.16 13.00
C PRO A 327 0.49 -3.14 12.73
N ALA A 328 -0.32 -2.74 13.72
CA ALA A 328 -1.78 -2.76 13.62
C ALA A 328 -2.44 -1.39 13.87
N GLY A 329 -1.68 -0.38 14.30
CA GLY A 329 -2.22 0.94 14.68
C GLY A 329 -2.93 1.66 13.54
N TYR A 330 -2.48 1.44 12.30
CA TYR A 330 -3.06 2.06 11.10
C TYR A 330 -4.41 1.49 10.68
N VAL A 331 -4.75 0.25 11.09
CA VAL A 331 -5.90 -0.50 10.57
C VAL A 331 -7.24 0.23 10.75
N PRO A 332 -7.55 0.82 11.93
CA PRO A 332 -8.80 1.57 12.12
C PRO A 332 -8.91 2.78 11.19
N PHE A 333 -7.79 3.36 10.78
CA PHE A 333 -7.74 4.58 9.98
C PHE A 333 -7.58 4.32 8.48
N ALA A 334 -7.43 3.07 8.04
CA ALA A 334 -7.31 2.72 6.64
C ALA A 334 -8.68 2.68 5.92
N PHE A 335 -9.44 3.79 5.99
CA PHE A 335 -10.87 3.88 5.63
C PHE A 335 -11.18 3.24 4.27
N PHE A 336 -10.40 3.58 3.24
CA PHE A 336 -10.66 3.10 1.88
C PHE A 336 -10.64 1.56 1.78
N LEU A 337 -9.72 0.90 2.50
CA LEU A 337 -9.51 -0.55 2.40
C LEU A 337 -10.75 -1.36 2.83
N TYR A 338 -11.47 -0.89 3.85
CA TYR A 338 -12.67 -1.58 4.33
C TYR A 338 -13.98 -0.95 3.84
N LEU A 339 -14.01 0.35 3.51
CA LEU A 339 -15.21 0.99 2.95
C LEU A 339 -15.55 0.46 1.55
N VAL A 340 -14.55 0.14 0.71
CA VAL A 340 -14.78 -0.45 -0.61
C VAL A 340 -15.56 -1.77 -0.52
N PRO A 341 -15.09 -2.82 0.18
CA PRO A 341 -15.85 -4.07 0.30
C PRO A 341 -17.22 -3.87 0.95
N LEU A 342 -17.34 -3.03 1.98
CA LEU A 342 -18.62 -2.79 2.67
C LEU A 342 -19.67 -2.16 1.76
N ILE A 343 -19.29 -1.11 1.01
CA ILE A 343 -20.20 -0.42 0.10
C ILE A 343 -20.55 -1.32 -1.09
N TYR A 344 -19.58 -2.09 -1.59
CA TYR A 344 -19.80 -3.05 -2.66
C TYR A 344 -20.82 -4.13 -2.23
N TRP A 345 -20.63 -4.73 -1.06
CA TRP A 345 -21.58 -5.70 -0.49
C TRP A 345 -22.99 -5.11 -0.35
N TYR A 346 -23.10 -3.90 0.21
CA TYR A 346 -24.39 -3.23 0.37
C TYR A 346 -25.10 -3.03 -0.97
N ARG A 347 -24.36 -2.67 -2.02
CA ARG A 347 -24.88 -2.51 -3.38
C ARG A 347 -25.39 -3.82 -3.96
N LEU A 348 -24.66 -4.92 -3.77
CA LEU A 348 -25.07 -6.26 -4.22
C LEU A 348 -26.36 -6.69 -3.51
N ARG A 349 -26.44 -6.53 -2.19
CA ARG A 349 -27.62 -6.86 -1.39
C ARG A 349 -28.85 -6.08 -1.84
N ARG A 350 -28.70 -4.78 -2.14
CA ARG A 350 -29.81 -3.93 -2.57
C ARG A 350 -30.33 -4.31 -3.96
N LYS A 351 -29.45 -4.73 -4.87
CA LYS A 351 -29.85 -5.24 -6.19
C LYS A 351 -30.67 -6.53 -6.08
N GLU A 352 -30.27 -7.45 -5.20
CA GLU A 352 -31.04 -8.69 -4.97
C GLU A 352 -32.44 -8.42 -4.43
N GLN A 353 -32.58 -7.47 -3.51
CA GLN A 353 -33.87 -7.06 -2.94
C GLN A 353 -34.80 -6.34 -3.93
N GLN A 354 -34.29 -5.89 -5.09
CA GLN A 354 -35.10 -5.27 -6.14
C GLN A 354 -35.59 -6.28 -7.19
N ILE A 355 -34.97 -7.47 -7.23
CA ILE A 355 -35.29 -8.55 -8.16
C ILE A 355 -36.37 -9.49 -7.58
N HIS A 356 -36.50 -9.49 -6.24
CA HIS A 356 -37.57 -10.14 -5.49
C HIS A 356 -38.62 -9.10 -5.08
#